data_AF-A0A352Z3J6-F1
#
_entry.id   AF-A0A352Z3J6-F1
#
_cell.length_a   1.000
_cell.length_b   1.000
_cell.length_c   1.000
_cell.angle_alpha   90.00
_cell.angle_beta   90.00
_cell.angle_gamma   90.00
#
_symmetry.space_group_name_H-M   'P 1'
#
loop_
_entity.id
_entity.type
_entity.pdbx_description
1 polymer ?
#
loop_
_entity_poly.entity_id
_entity_poly.type
_entity_poly.pdbx_seq_one_letter_code
_entity_poly.pdbx_strand_id
1 'polypeptide(L)'
;MDKIKAGKLCRGIVITLNDLTVSELAAEAGYDFTWIDMEHAPLTIESALKHVMAVKGTDCAPLVRVPWNKAEVIKPVLDLAPAGIIIPMVNTAEEAKAAVLACRYPPAGIRGCFVRRANRFGQTTFSEYLKTSESEPLVIIQIETMEGVSNLDEILKVPGIGSICIGPL
;
A
#
# COMPACT_ATOMS: atom_id res chain seq x y z
N MET A 1 -7.32 9.23 2.06
CA MET A 1 -7.62 9.62 0.66
C MET A 1 -8.08 11.07 0.53
N ASP A 2 -8.80 11.63 1.50
CA ASP A 2 -9.38 12.98 1.39
C ASP A 2 -8.36 14.09 1.18
N LYS A 3 -7.20 14.02 1.86
CA LYS A 3 -6.10 14.98 1.67
C LYS A 3 -5.59 15.00 0.22
N ILE A 4 -5.40 13.82 -0.38
CA ILE A 4 -4.95 13.68 -1.78
C ILE A 4 -6.00 14.26 -2.74
N LYS A 5 -7.28 13.90 -2.55
CA LYS A 5 -8.40 14.41 -3.37
C LYS A 5 -8.55 15.93 -3.27
N ALA A 6 -8.22 16.51 -2.12
CA ALA A 6 -8.23 17.95 -1.89
C ALA A 6 -6.95 18.67 -2.38
N GLY A 7 -6.01 17.95 -3.02
CA GLY A 7 -4.75 18.52 -3.49
C GLY A 7 -3.82 19.00 -2.37
N LYS A 8 -3.99 18.49 -1.15
CA LYS A 8 -3.13 18.84 -0.01
C LYS A 8 -1.86 18.01 -0.02
N LEU A 9 -0.75 18.63 0.36
CA LEU A 9 0.50 17.94 0.61
C LEU A 9 0.32 16.93 1.74
N CYS A 10 0.66 15.67 1.48
CA CYS A 10 0.78 14.62 2.48
C CYS A 10 2.26 14.39 2.77
N ARG A 11 2.69 14.59 4.01
CA ARG A 11 4.07 14.36 4.47
C ARG A 11 4.15 12.98 5.10
N GLY A 12 5.12 12.18 4.69
CA GLY A 12 5.35 10.86 5.27
C GLY A 12 6.77 10.65 5.75
N ILE A 13 6.96 9.55 6.48
CA ILE A 13 8.25 9.10 7.00
C ILE A 13 8.47 7.62 6.69
N VAL A 14 9.69 7.25 6.32
CA VAL A 14 10.07 5.87 6.06
C VAL A 14 10.43 5.17 7.36
N ILE A 15 9.85 3.99 7.57
CA ILE A 15 10.06 3.14 8.74
C ILE A 15 10.92 1.95 8.33
N THR A 16 12.13 1.91 8.88
CA THR A 16 13.13 0.84 8.65
C THR A 16 13.57 0.15 9.96
N LEU A 17 13.10 0.64 11.11
CA LEU A 17 13.45 0.13 12.43
C LEU A 17 12.36 -0.82 12.94
N ASN A 18 12.74 -1.89 13.64
CA ASN A 18 11.80 -2.85 14.25
C ASN A 18 11.14 -2.33 15.55
N ASP A 19 11.65 -1.23 16.11
CA ASP A 19 11.04 -0.61 17.28
C ASP A 19 9.71 0.03 16.88
N LEU A 20 8.60 -0.44 17.44
CA LEU A 20 7.26 0.00 17.07
C LEU A 20 6.96 1.45 17.48
N THR A 21 7.68 1.97 18.49
CA THR A 21 7.50 3.34 18.99
C THR A 21 7.81 4.37 17.92
N VAL A 22 8.57 4.02 16.88
CA VAL A 22 8.86 4.93 15.74
C VAL A 22 7.62 5.22 14.90
N SER A 23 6.68 4.28 14.81
CA SER A 23 5.42 4.47 14.09
C SER A 23 4.42 5.26 14.92
N GLU A 24 4.38 5.02 16.24
CA GLU A 24 3.61 5.84 17.17
C GLU A 24 4.13 7.29 17.18
N LEU A 25 5.45 7.48 17.28
CA LEU A 25 6.12 8.77 17.18
C LEU A 25 5.78 9.49 15.87
N ALA A 26 5.73 8.77 14.74
CA ALA A 26 5.35 9.36 13.46
C ALA A 26 3.93 9.95 13.50
N ALA A 27 2.99 9.25 14.13
CA ALA A 27 1.63 9.74 14.29
C ALA A 27 1.58 10.97 15.21
N GLU A 28 2.25 10.93 16.37
CA GLU A 28 2.33 12.05 17.32
C GLU A 28 3.02 13.29 16.72
N ALA A 29 4.03 13.09 15.87
CA ALA A 29 4.71 14.16 15.14
C ALA A 29 3.86 14.78 14.01
N GLY A 30 2.66 14.26 13.75
CA GLY A 30 1.73 14.79 12.76
C GLY A 30 2.11 14.46 11.31
N TYR A 31 2.77 13.32 11.07
CA TYR A 31 2.93 12.78 9.73
C TYR A 31 1.60 12.23 9.21
N ASP A 32 1.34 12.44 7.91
CA ASP A 32 0.12 11.99 7.24
C ASP A 32 0.16 10.49 6.94
N PHE A 33 1.36 9.92 6.78
CA PHE A 33 1.54 8.50 6.54
C PHE A 33 2.90 7.96 6.99
N THR A 34 2.94 6.68 7.33
CA THR A 34 4.18 5.91 7.46
C THR A 34 4.42 5.07 6.22
N TRP A 35 5.63 5.06 5.68
CA TRP A 35 6.09 4.12 4.66
C TRP A 35 6.85 2.98 5.36
N ILE A 36 6.18 1.86 5.59
CA ILE A 36 6.76 0.67 6.22
C ILE A 36 7.49 -0.13 5.15
N ASP A 37 8.82 -0.18 5.25
CA ASP A 37 9.66 -0.71 4.19
C ASP A 37 10.00 -2.20 4.40
N MET A 38 9.35 -3.10 3.65
CA MET A 38 9.73 -4.52 3.67
C MET A 38 10.74 -4.90 2.58
N GLU A 39 11.18 -3.95 1.74
CA GLU A 39 12.09 -4.22 0.63
C GLU A 39 13.56 -4.05 1.02
N HIS A 40 13.88 -2.95 1.71
CA HIS A 40 15.28 -2.63 2.07
C HIS A 40 15.54 -2.61 3.58
N ALA A 41 14.53 -2.90 4.41
CA ALA A 41 14.71 -3.08 5.84
C ALA A 41 14.42 -4.53 6.25
N PRO A 42 15.02 -5.03 7.35
CA PRO A 42 14.78 -6.38 7.86
C PRO A 42 13.44 -6.46 8.62
N LEU A 43 12.36 -5.98 7.98
CA LEU A 43 11.00 -6.04 8.51
C LEU A 43 10.31 -7.28 7.97
N THR A 44 9.89 -8.14 8.89
CA THR A 44 9.05 -9.29 8.57
C THR A 44 7.60 -8.84 8.40
N ILE A 45 6.75 -9.71 7.85
CA ILE A 45 5.30 -9.48 7.82
C ILE A 45 4.71 -9.27 9.23
N GLU A 46 5.31 -9.88 10.26
CA GLU A 46 4.90 -9.71 11.65
C GLU A 46 5.30 -8.32 12.18
N SER A 47 6.51 -7.86 11.88
CA SER A 47 6.94 -6.48 12.19
C SER A 47 6.04 -5.46 11.48
N ALA A 48 5.76 -5.66 10.19
CA ALA A 48 4.86 -4.81 9.42
C ALA A 48 3.44 -4.77 10.02
N LEU A 49 2.88 -5.91 10.44
CA LEU A 49 1.60 -5.97 11.15
C LEU A 49 1.62 -5.09 12.41
N LYS A 50 2.69 -5.19 13.20
CA LYS A 50 2.84 -4.44 14.45
C LYS A 50 2.97 -2.93 14.19
N HIS A 51 3.69 -2.50 13.16
CA HIS A 51 3.73 -1.09 12.75
C HIS A 51 2.39 -0.58 12.24
N VAL A 52 1.66 -1.37 11.44
CA VAL A 52 0.27 -1.04 11.02
C VAL A 52 -0.65 -0.89 12.23
N MET A 53 -0.47 -1.73 13.26
CA MET A 53 -1.22 -1.63 14.51
C MET A 53 -0.88 -0.38 15.33
N ALA A 54 0.39 0.03 15.35
CA ALA A 54 0.87 1.16 16.15
C ALA A 54 0.21 2.50 15.76
N VAL A 55 -0.13 2.69 14.48
CA VAL A 55 -0.81 3.92 14.01
C VAL A 55 -2.34 3.79 13.94
N LYS A 56 -2.89 2.62 14.30
CA LYS A 56 -4.33 2.38 14.17
C LYS A 56 -5.12 3.29 15.12
N GLY A 57 -6.08 4.03 14.55
CA GLY A 57 -6.91 4.97 15.30
C GLY A 57 -6.36 6.40 15.33
N THR A 58 -5.20 6.63 14.71
CA THR A 58 -4.64 7.97 14.46
C THR A 58 -4.97 8.43 13.03
N ASP A 59 -4.65 9.69 12.71
CA ASP A 59 -4.74 10.24 11.36
C ASP A 59 -3.55 9.84 10.45
N CYS A 60 -2.59 9.07 10.97
CA CYS A 60 -1.42 8.61 10.22
C CYS A 60 -1.73 7.31 9.47
N ALA A 61 -1.71 7.37 8.13
CA ALA A 61 -2.05 6.24 7.28
C ALA A 61 -0.86 5.26 7.13
N PRO A 62 -1.00 3.95 7.45
CA PRO A 62 0.07 2.99 7.22
C PRO A 62 0.11 2.57 5.74
N LEU A 63 1.19 2.93 5.05
CA LEU A 63 1.54 2.41 3.73
C LEU A 63 2.61 1.33 3.90
N VAL A 64 2.50 0.21 3.19
CA VAL A 64 3.50 -0.86 3.24
C VAL A 64 4.12 -1.05 1.86
N ARG A 65 5.44 -0.93 1.76
CA ARG A 65 6.18 -1.33 0.56
C ARG A 65 6.45 -2.81 0.61
N VAL A 66 6.02 -3.53 -0.43
CA VAL A 66 6.28 -4.96 -0.55
C VAL A 66 7.69 -5.21 -1.10
N PRO A 67 8.31 -6.37 -0.82
CA PRO A 67 9.61 -6.71 -1.37
C PRO A 67 9.65 -6.86 -2.89
N TRP A 68 8.51 -7.19 -3.52
CA TRP A 68 8.44 -7.42 -4.97
C TRP A 68 7.01 -7.35 -5.52
N ASN A 69 6.86 -7.04 -6.81
CA ASN A 69 5.60 -7.10 -7.56
C ASN A 69 5.16 -8.54 -7.86
N LYS A 70 4.68 -9.26 -6.84
CA LYS A 70 4.19 -10.65 -6.95
C LYS A 70 2.92 -10.84 -6.14
N ALA A 71 1.90 -11.48 -6.72
CA ALA A 71 0.60 -11.66 -6.07
C ALA A 71 0.70 -12.46 -4.75
N GLU A 72 1.59 -13.44 -4.69
CA GLU A 72 1.87 -14.25 -3.51
C GLU A 72 2.55 -13.47 -2.38
N VAL A 73 3.24 -12.38 -2.70
CA VAL A 73 3.87 -11.45 -1.74
C VAL A 73 2.88 -10.36 -1.31
N ILE A 74 2.14 -9.80 -2.27
CA ILE A 74 1.18 -8.73 -2.09
C ILE A 74 0.00 -9.17 -1.21
N LYS A 75 -0.60 -10.33 -1.50
CA LYS A 75 -1.82 -10.79 -0.83
C LYS A 75 -1.69 -10.86 0.70
N PRO A 76 -0.66 -11.50 1.29
CA PRO A 76 -0.48 -11.52 2.75
C PRO A 76 -0.33 -10.11 3.36
N VAL A 77 0.33 -9.19 2.67
CA VAL A 77 0.50 -7.80 3.13
C VAL A 77 -0.83 -7.05 3.13
N LEU A 78 -1.69 -7.27 2.13
CA LEU A 78 -3.04 -6.70 2.11
C LEU A 78 -3.92 -7.20 3.26
N ASP A 79 -3.66 -8.40 3.80
CA ASP A 79 -4.41 -8.95 4.93
C ASP A 79 -4.02 -8.32 6.28
N LEU A 80 -2.92 -7.56 6.31
CA LEU A 80 -2.59 -6.65 7.43
C LEU A 80 -3.57 -5.48 7.54
N ALA A 81 -4.31 -5.21 6.45
CA ALA A 81 -5.19 -4.07 6.22
C ALA A 81 -4.45 -2.70 6.28
N PRO A 82 -3.40 -2.49 5.48
CA PRO A 82 -2.78 -1.18 5.36
C PRO A 82 -3.71 -0.21 4.61
N ALA A 83 -3.48 1.09 4.77
CA ALA A 83 -4.20 2.12 4.01
C ALA A 83 -3.75 2.19 2.54
N GLY A 84 -2.50 1.78 2.28
CA GLY A 84 -1.95 1.69 0.94
C GLY A 84 -0.81 0.70 0.83
N ILE A 85 -0.51 0.31 -0.39
CA ILE A 85 0.56 -0.61 -0.73
C ILE A 85 1.44 0.03 -1.80
N ILE A 86 2.76 -0.09 -1.61
CA ILE A 86 3.77 0.44 -2.53
C ILE A 86 4.42 -0.75 -3.21
N ILE A 87 4.38 -0.78 -4.54
CA ILE A 87 4.92 -1.87 -5.36
C ILE A 87 6.20 -1.36 -6.04
N PRO A 88 7.37 -1.94 -5.71
CA PRO A 88 8.63 -1.56 -6.34
C PRO A 88 8.79 -2.15 -7.73
N MET A 89 9.78 -1.67 -8.46
CA MET A 89 10.31 -2.23 -9.71
C MET A 89 9.25 -2.42 -10.80
N VAL A 90 8.37 -1.42 -10.99
CA VAL A 90 7.36 -1.45 -12.06
C VAL A 90 7.91 -0.74 -13.31
N ASN A 91 8.08 -1.51 -14.38
CA ASN A 91 8.74 -1.07 -15.61
C ASN A 91 7.78 -1.00 -16.80
N THR A 92 6.66 -1.72 -16.76
CA THR A 92 5.71 -1.81 -17.89
C THR A 92 4.25 -1.63 -17.46
N ALA A 93 3.38 -1.30 -18.41
CA ALA A 93 1.94 -1.20 -18.16
C ALA A 93 1.34 -2.56 -17.76
N GLU A 94 1.89 -3.65 -18.28
CA GLU A 94 1.53 -5.03 -17.93
C GLU A 94 1.87 -5.34 -16.47
N GLU A 95 3.06 -4.97 -16.01
CA GLU A 95 3.48 -5.12 -14.61
C GLU A 95 2.62 -4.27 -13.67
N ALA A 96 2.31 -3.03 -14.07
CA ALA A 96 1.42 -2.16 -13.31
C ALA A 96 0.01 -2.73 -13.21
N LYS A 97 -0.52 -3.28 -14.32
CA LYS A 97 -1.82 -3.96 -14.35
C LYS A 97 -1.81 -5.19 -13.46
N ALA A 98 -0.75 -5.99 -13.48
CA ALA A 98 -0.60 -7.15 -12.60
C ALA A 98 -0.61 -6.74 -11.12
N ALA A 99 0.06 -5.64 -10.77
CA ALA A 99 0.06 -5.10 -9.41
C ALA A 99 -1.35 -4.69 -8.94
N VAL A 100 -2.10 -3.97 -9.79
CA VAL A 100 -3.50 -3.59 -9.50
C VAL A 100 -4.38 -4.83 -9.32
N LEU A 101 -4.29 -5.80 -10.24
CA LEU A 101 -5.08 -7.04 -10.17
C LEU A 101 -4.80 -7.82 -8.89
N ALA A 102 -3.54 -7.87 -8.43
CA ALA A 102 -3.17 -8.51 -7.17
C ALA A 102 -3.80 -7.84 -5.94
N CYS A 103 -4.16 -6.56 -6.04
CA CYS A 103 -4.74 -5.76 -4.96
C CYS A 103 -6.28 -5.78 -4.90
N ARG A 104 -6.96 -6.33 -5.92
CA ARG A 104 -8.42 -6.30 -6.04
C ARG A 104 -9.02 -7.70 -6.02
N TYR A 105 -10.21 -7.83 -5.41
CA TYR A 105 -10.97 -9.09 -5.43
C TYR A 105 -11.63 -9.33 -6.79
N PRO A 106 -12.00 -10.57 -7.13
CA PRO A 106 -12.84 -10.86 -8.29
C PRO A 106 -14.16 -10.05 -8.24
N PRO A 107 -14.67 -9.56 -9.38
CA PRO A 107 -14.16 -9.73 -10.75
C PRO A 107 -13.07 -8.73 -11.18
N ALA A 108 -12.77 -7.72 -10.36
CA ALA A 108 -11.85 -6.64 -10.70
C ALA A 108 -10.36 -7.03 -10.57
N GLY A 109 -10.06 -8.18 -9.96
CA GLY A 109 -8.70 -8.67 -9.77
C GLY A 109 -8.64 -10.15 -9.37
N ILE A 110 -7.51 -10.55 -8.83
CA ILE A 110 -7.16 -11.94 -8.52
C ILE A 110 -6.86 -12.18 -7.04
N ARG A 111 -7.11 -11.19 -6.17
CA ARG A 111 -6.87 -11.32 -4.73
C ARG A 111 -7.73 -12.46 -4.16
N GLY A 112 -7.07 -13.42 -3.52
CA GLY A 112 -7.76 -14.48 -2.78
C GLY A 112 -8.61 -13.92 -1.64
N CYS A 113 -9.82 -14.46 -1.47
CA CYS A 113 -10.80 -13.90 -0.53
C CYS A 113 -10.77 -14.60 0.82
N PHE A 114 -10.19 -13.93 1.82
CA PHE A 114 -10.46 -14.18 3.24
C PHE A 114 -10.24 -12.89 4.02
N VAL A 115 -11.28 -12.38 4.68
CA VAL A 115 -11.22 -11.08 5.37
C VAL A 115 -11.17 -11.28 6.88
N ARG A 116 -10.29 -10.53 7.54
CA ARG A 116 -10.16 -10.52 9.01
C ARG A 116 -10.03 -9.09 9.52
N ARG A 117 -8.81 -8.54 9.47
CA ARG A 117 -8.54 -7.18 9.97
C ARG A 117 -9.23 -6.12 9.12
N ALA A 118 -9.29 -6.35 7.82
CA ALA A 118 -9.83 -5.41 6.84
C ALA A 118 -11.34 -5.12 7.02
N ASN A 119 -12.13 -6.12 7.42
CA ASN A 119 -13.54 -5.93 7.80
C ASN A 119 -13.75 -5.82 9.31
N ARG A 120 -12.70 -5.46 10.06
CA ARG A 120 -12.72 -5.27 11.52
C ARG A 120 -13.27 -6.48 12.28
N PHE A 121 -12.86 -7.68 11.89
CA PHE A 121 -13.28 -8.95 12.51
C PHE A 121 -14.81 -9.16 12.48
N GLY A 122 -15.47 -8.70 11.42
CA GLY A 122 -16.93 -8.83 11.27
C GLY A 122 -17.74 -7.65 11.81
N GLN A 123 -17.11 -6.61 12.37
CA GLN A 123 -17.82 -5.37 12.70
C GLN A 123 -18.31 -4.64 11.44
N THR A 124 -17.63 -4.82 10.31
CA THR A 124 -18.13 -4.43 8.98
C THR A 124 -18.56 -5.70 8.25
N THR A 125 -19.77 -5.70 7.70
CA THR A 125 -20.26 -6.87 6.97
C THR A 125 -19.37 -7.10 5.74
N PHE A 126 -19.30 -8.35 5.28
CA PHE A 126 -18.50 -8.68 4.10
C PHE A 126 -18.94 -7.89 2.86
N SER A 127 -20.26 -7.70 2.68
CA SER A 127 -20.80 -6.93 1.56
C SER A 127 -20.43 -5.45 1.61
N GLU A 128 -20.47 -4.83 2.79
CA GLU A 128 -20.01 -3.44 2.96
C GLU A 128 -18.52 -3.29 2.71
N TYR A 129 -17.71 -4.22 3.24
CA TYR A 129 -16.27 -4.22 3.02
C TYR A 129 -15.91 -4.38 1.55
N LEU A 130 -16.61 -5.25 0.81
CA LEU A 130 -16.37 -5.43 -0.62
C LEU A 130 -16.50 -4.11 -1.39
N LYS A 131 -17.53 -3.29 -1.08
CA LYS A 131 -17.71 -1.97 -1.70
C LYS A 131 -16.52 -1.05 -1.42
N THR A 132 -16.04 -0.99 -0.18
CA THR A 132 -14.85 -0.19 0.15
C THR A 132 -13.58 -0.70 -0.54
N SER A 133 -13.44 -2.02 -0.68
CA SER A 133 -12.28 -2.67 -1.28
C SER A 133 -12.12 -2.46 -2.78
N GLU A 134 -13.14 -1.91 -3.45
CA GLU A 134 -13.04 -1.49 -4.85
C GLU A 134 -12.06 -0.33 -5.02
N SER A 135 -12.02 0.56 -4.02
CA SER A 135 -11.17 1.76 -4.01
C SER A 135 -10.00 1.68 -3.01
N GLU A 136 -10.02 0.70 -2.10
CA GLU A 136 -9.01 0.51 -1.06
C GLU A 136 -8.40 -0.90 -1.09
N PRO A 137 -7.11 -1.06 -0.76
CA PRO A 137 -6.17 -0.01 -0.37
C PRO A 137 -5.69 0.81 -1.58
N LEU A 138 -5.06 1.95 -1.29
CA LEU A 138 -4.38 2.78 -2.27
C LEU A 138 -3.23 1.99 -2.90
N VAL A 139 -3.23 1.86 -4.23
CA VAL A 139 -2.16 1.19 -4.97
C VAL A 139 -1.18 2.25 -5.47
N ILE A 140 0.06 2.18 -5.00
CA ILE A 140 1.16 3.06 -5.39
C ILE A 140 2.20 2.23 -6.12
N ILE A 141 2.59 2.65 -7.31
CA ILE A 141 3.68 2.02 -8.05
C ILE A 141 4.93 2.88 -7.98
N GLN A 142 6.09 2.24 -7.89
CA GLN A 142 7.37 2.91 -7.87
C GLN A 142 8.02 2.84 -9.25
N ILE A 143 8.41 4.01 -9.76
CA ILE A 143 9.19 4.14 -10.99
C ILE A 143 10.62 4.46 -10.57
N GLU A 144 11.52 3.52 -10.83
CA GLU A 144 12.91 3.57 -10.35
C GLU A 144 13.92 2.96 -11.32
N THR A 145 13.53 2.83 -12.58
CA THR A 145 14.40 2.36 -13.66
C THR A 145 14.21 3.24 -14.90
N MET A 146 15.21 3.22 -15.79
CA MET A 146 15.11 3.90 -17.09
C MET A 146 14.00 3.32 -17.96
N GLU A 147 13.72 2.03 -17.84
CA GLU A 147 12.62 1.38 -18.55
C GLU A 147 11.26 1.89 -18.06
N GLY A 148 11.07 1.95 -16.73
CA GLY A 148 9.85 2.50 -16.13
C GLY A 148 9.62 3.96 -16.50
N VAL A 149 10.68 4.77 -16.58
CA VAL A 149 10.58 6.16 -17.09
C VAL A 149 10.19 6.19 -18.56
N SER A 150 10.77 5.32 -19.39
CA SER A 150 10.48 5.28 -20.84
C SER A 150 9.05 4.83 -21.14
N ASN A 151 8.47 3.99 -20.27
CA ASN A 151 7.10 3.47 -20.39
C ASN A 151 6.07 4.24 -19.56
N LEU A 152 6.46 5.37 -18.94
CA LEU A 152 5.64 6.07 -17.94
C LEU A 152 4.24 6.44 -18.45
N ASP A 153 4.13 6.93 -19.68
CA ASP A 153 2.85 7.35 -20.26
C ASP A 153 1.86 6.19 -20.39
N GLU A 154 2.33 4.98 -20.72
CA GLU A 154 1.47 3.79 -20.80
C GLU A 154 1.13 3.25 -19.42
N ILE A 155 2.10 3.29 -18.49
CA ILE A 155 1.88 2.91 -17.09
C ILE A 155 0.78 3.79 -16.46
N LEU A 156 0.83 5.11 -16.67
CA LEU A 156 -0.14 6.05 -16.10
C LEU A 156 -1.57 5.88 -16.62
N LYS A 157 -1.76 5.19 -17.75
CA LYS A 157 -3.09 4.87 -18.30
C LYS A 157 -3.74 3.65 -17.64
N VAL A 158 -3.00 2.88 -16.85
CA VAL A 158 -3.52 1.66 -16.20
C VAL A 158 -4.53 2.03 -15.10
N PRO A 159 -5.80 1.62 -15.21
CA PRO A 159 -6.81 1.91 -14.20
C PRO A 159 -6.47 1.26 -12.85
N GLY A 160 -6.79 1.97 -11.76
CA GLY A 160 -6.62 1.45 -10.40
C GLY A 160 -5.29 1.81 -9.73
N ILE A 161 -4.33 2.38 -10.47
CA ILE A 161 -3.19 3.09 -9.87
C ILE A 161 -3.74 4.35 -9.20
N GLY A 162 -3.47 4.51 -7.90
CA GLY A 162 -3.89 5.69 -7.16
C GLY A 162 -2.78 6.74 -6.99
N SER A 163 -1.52 6.35 -7.13
CA SER A 163 -0.37 7.26 -7.12
C SER A 163 0.87 6.60 -7.72
N ILE A 164 1.86 7.40 -8.07
CA ILE A 164 3.21 6.95 -8.39
C ILE A 164 4.19 7.54 -7.38
N CYS A 165 5.25 6.81 -7.05
CA CYS A 165 6.42 7.37 -6.39
C CYS A 165 7.66 7.21 -7.28
N ILE A 166 8.57 8.18 -7.20
CA ILE A 166 9.84 8.15 -7.92
C ILE A 166 10.89 7.63 -6.94
N GLY A 167 11.43 6.45 -7.23
CA GLY A 167 12.61 5.93 -6.54
C GLY A 167 13.87 6.54 -7.15
N PRO A 168 14.87 6.92 -6.35
CA PRO A 168 16.15 7.35 -6.90
C PRO A 168 16.81 6.20 -7.69
N LEU A 169 17.38 6.54 -8.85
CA LEU A 169 18.20 5.66 -9.70
C LEU A 169 19.55 5.32 -9.03
#